data_AF-A0A5M9ZJA8-F1
#
_entry.id   AF-A0A5M9ZJA8-F1
#
_cell.length_a   1.000
_cell.length_b   1.000
_cell.length_c   1.000
_cell.angle_alpha   90.00
_cell.angle_beta   90.00
_cell.angle_gamma   90.00
#
_symmetry.space_group_name_H-M   'P 1'
#
loop_
_entity.id
_entity.type
_entity.pdbx_description
1 polymer ?
#
loop_
_entity_poly.entity_id
_entity_poly.type
_entity_poly.pdbx_seq_one_letter_code
_entity_poly.pdbx_strand_id
1 'polypeptide(L)'
;MQYRARRVDGMLLEPARDAMLLRNRDGHHYLVDGPRTWLILGPDGALPAPDGMAPGIYREADRPNTLWLRDADGLKRPRLAPASIIDGYAPWFRLAVRHDGFRLSYRPF
;
A
#
# COMPACT_ATOMS: atom_id res chain seq x y z
N MET A 1 7.22 15.90 5.61
CA MET A 1 6.84 15.13 4.40
C MET A 1 5.41 15.48 4.02
N GLN A 2 5.06 15.48 2.72
CA GLN A 2 3.70 15.85 2.28
C GLN A 2 3.03 14.70 1.49
N TYR A 3 1.83 14.33 1.90
CA TYR A 3 1.00 13.33 1.22
C TYR A 3 0.20 13.98 0.08
N ARG A 4 0.90 14.27 -1.02
CA ARG A 4 0.40 14.90 -2.24
C ARG A 4 1.00 14.20 -3.47
N ALA A 5 0.50 14.53 -4.66
CA ALA A 5 0.99 13.94 -5.90
C ALA A 5 2.50 14.16 -6.11
N ARG A 6 3.18 13.19 -6.72
CA ARG A 6 4.63 13.18 -6.97
C ARG A 6 4.92 12.57 -8.34
N ARG A 7 5.90 13.13 -9.06
CA ARG A 7 6.49 12.44 -10.20
C ARG A 7 7.62 11.54 -9.72
N VAL A 8 7.59 10.27 -10.12
CA VAL A 8 8.61 9.26 -9.81
C VAL A 8 8.87 8.46 -11.07
N ASP A 9 10.11 8.45 -11.56
CA ASP A 9 10.49 7.69 -12.76
C ASP A 9 9.54 7.92 -13.96
N GLY A 10 9.22 9.20 -14.23
CA GLY A 10 8.29 9.61 -15.29
C GLY A 10 6.79 9.47 -14.94
N MET A 11 6.42 8.61 -13.99
CA MET A 11 5.03 8.37 -13.57
C MET A 11 4.51 9.46 -12.64
N LEU A 12 3.27 9.91 -12.83
CA LEU A 12 2.57 10.72 -11.84
C LEU A 12 1.86 9.80 -10.83
N LEU A 13 2.29 9.88 -9.57
CA LEU A 13 1.73 9.12 -8.45
C LEU A 13 0.88 10.04 -7.57
N GLU A 14 -0.41 9.75 -7.48
CA GLU A 14 -1.38 10.51 -6.70
C GLU A 14 -1.73 9.77 -5.40
N PRO A 15 -2.01 10.48 -4.30
CA PRO A 15 -2.45 9.83 -3.07
C PRO A 15 -3.75 9.04 -3.27
N ALA A 16 -3.74 7.74 -2.99
CA ALA A 16 -4.95 6.91 -2.99
C ALA A 16 -5.67 7.11 -1.65
N ARG A 17 -6.57 8.10 -1.60
CA ARG A 17 -7.21 8.55 -0.35
C ARG A 17 -8.26 7.58 0.17
N ASP A 18 -8.86 6.82 -0.73
CA ASP A 18 -9.91 5.85 -0.43
C ASP A 18 -9.35 4.45 -0.17
N ALA A 19 -8.06 4.25 -0.42
CA ALA A 19 -7.38 3.00 -0.16
C ALA A 19 -6.91 2.92 1.30
N MET A 20 -6.89 1.71 1.86
CA MET A 20 -6.39 1.46 3.20
C MET A 20 -5.56 0.17 3.27
N LEU A 21 -4.60 0.18 4.19
CA LEU A 21 -3.79 -0.98 4.53
C LEU A 21 -4.28 -1.57 5.86
N LEU A 22 -4.60 -2.85 5.86
CA LEU A 22 -4.99 -3.62 7.03
C LEU A 22 -3.96 -4.70 7.33
N ARG A 23 -3.87 -5.11 8.60
CA ARG A 23 -3.11 -6.28 9.04
C ARG A 23 -4.00 -7.19 9.87
N ASN A 24 -3.98 -8.48 9.58
CA ASN A 24 -4.74 -9.46 10.35
C ASN A 24 -3.95 -9.96 11.59
N ARG A 25 -4.52 -10.90 12.35
CA ARG A 25 -3.88 -11.52 13.53
C ARG A 25 -2.54 -12.21 13.22
N ASP A 26 -2.44 -12.82 12.03
CA ASP A 26 -1.28 -13.61 11.60
C ASP A 26 -0.16 -12.72 11.02
N GLY A 27 -0.40 -11.42 10.93
CA GLY A 27 0.54 -10.45 10.38
C GLY A 27 0.48 -10.31 8.85
N HIS A 28 -0.51 -10.92 8.18
CA HIS A 28 -0.75 -10.71 6.76
C HIS A 28 -1.28 -9.31 6.48
N HIS A 29 -0.78 -8.71 5.42
CA HIS A 29 -1.13 -7.35 4.99
C HIS A 29 -2.16 -7.39 3.87
N TYR A 30 -3.20 -6.59 4.01
CA TYR A 30 -4.28 -6.47 3.04
C TYR A 30 -4.40 -5.03 2.56
N LEU A 31 -4.72 -4.87 1.28
CA LEU A 31 -5.03 -3.61 0.64
C LEU A 31 -6.51 -3.60 0.32
N VAL A 32 -7.22 -2.55 0.72
CA VAL A 32 -8.63 -2.35 0.39
C VAL A 32 -8.73 -1.06 -0.41
N ASP A 33 -9.35 -1.10 -1.59
CA ASP A 33 -9.65 0.06 -2.43
C ASP A 33 -11.09 -0.05 -2.93
N GLY A 34 -12.00 0.71 -2.31
CA GLY A 34 -13.44 0.59 -2.52
C GLY A 34 -13.95 -0.83 -2.25
N PRO A 35 -14.61 -1.49 -3.22
CA PRO A 35 -15.16 -2.85 -3.04
C PRO A 35 -14.11 -3.95 -3.16
N ARG A 36 -12.86 -3.62 -3.54
CA ARG A 36 -11.83 -4.61 -3.82
C ARG A 36 -10.92 -4.77 -2.62
N THR A 37 -10.67 -6.02 -2.24
CA THR A 37 -9.69 -6.38 -1.22
C THR A 37 -8.66 -7.32 -1.83
N TRP A 38 -7.40 -7.06 -1.50
CA TRP A 38 -6.28 -7.90 -1.90
C TRP A 38 -5.39 -8.23 -0.72
N LEU A 39 -4.77 -9.39 -0.80
CA LEU A 39 -3.68 -9.81 0.05
C LEU A 39 -2.35 -9.44 -0.61
N ILE A 40 -1.44 -8.84 0.17
CA ILE A 40 -0.11 -8.43 -0.29
C ILE A 40 0.87 -9.58 -0.09
N LEU A 41 1.39 -10.12 -1.19
CA LEU A 41 2.25 -11.31 -1.20
C LEU A 41 3.76 -10.99 -1.25
N GLY A 42 4.12 -9.70 -1.30
CA GLY A 42 5.48 -9.28 -1.65
C GLY A 42 5.49 -7.98 -2.45
N PRO A 43 6.69 -7.41 -2.70
CA PRO A 43 6.87 -6.44 -3.76
C PRO A 43 7.00 -7.16 -5.11
N ASP A 44 6.46 -6.59 -6.19
CA ASP A 44 6.73 -6.99 -7.58
C ASP A 44 7.62 -5.97 -8.32
N GLY A 45 7.97 -4.87 -7.64
CA GLY A 45 8.90 -3.84 -8.09
C GLY A 45 9.20 -2.85 -6.97
N ALA A 46 10.33 -2.14 -7.08
CA ALA A 46 10.71 -1.11 -6.13
C ALA A 46 11.38 0.06 -6.85
N LEU A 47 11.13 1.27 -6.37
CA LEU A 47 11.74 2.51 -6.82
C LEU A 47 12.26 3.30 -5.61
N PRO A 48 13.32 4.11 -5.79
CA PRO A 48 13.72 5.07 -4.78
C PRO A 48 12.57 6.06 -4.56
N ALA A 49 12.18 6.24 -3.31
CA ALA A 49 11.18 7.23 -2.98
C ALA A 49 11.81 8.64 -3.05
N PRO A 50 11.21 9.59 -3.76
CA PRO A 50 11.69 10.96 -3.77
C PRO A 50 11.74 11.58 -2.38
N ASP A 51 12.65 12.53 -2.20
CA ASP A 51 12.76 13.31 -0.98
C ASP A 51 11.44 14.00 -0.62
N GLY A 52 11.08 13.90 0.66
CA GLY A 52 9.87 14.51 1.20
C GLY A 52 8.55 13.85 0.78
N MET A 53 8.58 12.73 0.03
CA MET A 53 7.41 11.88 -0.22
C MET A 53 6.97 11.22 1.09
N ALA A 54 5.70 11.41 1.45
CA ALA A 54 5.16 10.82 2.68
C ALA A 54 4.93 9.31 2.54
N PRO A 55 4.98 8.55 3.65
CA PRO A 55 4.46 7.20 3.70
C PRO A 55 2.98 7.15 3.30
N GLY A 56 2.57 6.09 2.61
CA GLY A 56 1.17 5.93 2.22
C GLY A 56 0.96 5.11 0.96
N ILE A 57 -0.28 5.15 0.48
CA ILE A 57 -0.71 4.44 -0.72
C ILE A 57 -0.83 5.46 -1.85
N TYR A 58 -0.24 5.15 -2.98
CA TYR A 58 -0.23 5.99 -4.15
C TYR A 58 -0.80 5.22 -5.35
N ARG A 59 -1.42 5.94 -6.27
CA ARG A 59 -1.99 5.41 -7.51
C ARG A 59 -1.28 6.07 -8.68
N GLU A 60 -0.98 5.30 -9.70
CA GLU A 60 -0.49 5.85 -10.97
C GLU A 60 -1.65 6.57 -11.69
N ALA A 61 -1.49 7.85 -12.00
CA ALA A 61 -2.55 8.67 -12.61
C ALA A 61 -2.98 8.12 -13.98
N ASP A 62 -2.01 7.68 -14.79
CA ASP A 62 -2.25 7.14 -16.12
C ASP A 62 -2.70 5.66 -16.11
N ARG A 63 -2.53 4.97 -14.98
CA ARG A 63 -2.95 3.58 -14.77
C ARG A 63 -3.62 3.45 -13.40
N PRO A 64 -4.90 3.83 -13.28
CA PRO A 64 -5.56 3.95 -11.98
C PRO A 64 -5.71 2.64 -11.20
N ASN A 65 -5.54 1.48 -11.86
CA ASN A 65 -5.52 0.17 -11.19
C ASN A 65 -4.13 -0.23 -10.67
N THR A 66 -3.09 0.57 -10.93
CA THR A 66 -1.73 0.35 -10.42
C THR A 66 -1.53 1.14 -9.14
N LEU A 67 -1.25 0.44 -8.04
CA LEU A 67 -1.00 1.02 -6.73
C LEU A 67 0.48 0.85 -6.33
N TRP A 68 0.99 1.81 -5.57
CA TRP A 68 2.32 1.84 -5.02
C TRP A 68 2.25 2.13 -3.52
N LEU A 69 3.10 1.49 -2.74
CA LEU A 69 3.17 1.62 -1.29
C LEU A 69 4.50 2.29 -0.95
N ARG A 70 4.43 3.50 -0.38
CA ARG A 70 5.59 4.12 0.27
C ARG A 70 5.60 3.70 1.72
N ASP A 71 6.42 2.72 2.04
CA ASP A 71 6.68 2.28 3.41
C ASP A 71 8.01 2.88 3.92
N ALA A 72 8.53 2.44 5.06
CA ALA A 72 9.80 2.94 5.59
C ALA A 72 11.00 2.69 4.65
N ASP A 73 11.00 1.62 3.87
CA ASP A 73 12.18 1.17 3.12
C ASP A 73 12.19 1.69 1.68
N GLY A 74 11.03 1.98 1.11
CA GLY A 74 10.99 2.55 -0.24
C GLY A 74 9.58 2.72 -0.79
N LEU A 75 9.53 3.07 -2.07
CA LEU A 75 8.31 3.02 -2.86
C LEU A 75 8.26 1.64 -3.55
N LYS A 76 7.30 0.81 -3.18
CA LYS A 76 7.19 -0.58 -3.64
C LYS A 76 5.88 -0.79 -4.37
N ARG A 77 5.92 -1.47 -5.51
CA ARG A 77 4.70 -1.95 -6.16
C ARG A 77 4.34 -3.30 -5.52
N PRO A 78 3.11 -3.49 -5.00
CA PRO A 78 2.74 -4.72 -4.32
C PRO A 78 2.32 -5.80 -5.32
N ARG A 79 2.76 -7.03 -5.08
CA ARG A 79 2.17 -8.23 -5.67
C ARG A 79 0.88 -8.56 -4.92
N LEU A 80 -0.24 -8.61 -5.63
CA LEU A 80 -1.58 -8.74 -5.05
C LEU A 80 -2.25 -10.05 -5.47
N ALA A 81 -2.96 -10.68 -4.53
CA ALA A 81 -3.95 -11.72 -4.83
C ALA A 81 -5.34 -11.29 -4.32
N PRO A 82 -6.44 -11.60 -5.03
CA PRO A 82 -7.79 -11.34 -4.53
C PRO A 82 -8.01 -11.97 -3.15
N ALA A 83 -8.69 -11.25 -2.26
CA ALA A 83 -8.96 -11.72 -0.91
C ALA A 83 -10.26 -11.15 -0.34
N SER A 84 -10.67 -11.69 0.81
CA SER A 84 -11.85 -11.25 1.56
C SER A 84 -11.48 -10.94 3.01
N ILE A 85 -12.13 -9.94 3.58
CA ILE A 85 -12.08 -9.64 5.01
C ILE A 85 -13.15 -10.49 5.70
N ILE A 86 -12.72 -11.40 6.57
CA ILE A 86 -13.61 -12.26 7.36
C ILE A 86 -13.25 -12.18 8.84
N ASP A 87 -14.24 -12.42 9.71
CA ASP A 87 -14.04 -12.37 11.17
C ASP A 87 -13.03 -13.41 11.66
N GLY A 88 -12.91 -14.54 10.96
CA GLY A 88 -11.92 -15.58 11.23
C GLY A 88 -10.46 -15.11 11.17
N TYR A 89 -10.18 -13.95 10.60
CA TYR A 89 -8.84 -13.36 10.54
C TYR A 89 -8.66 -12.13 11.44
N ALA A 90 -9.72 -11.68 12.13
CA ALA A 90 -9.65 -10.61 13.12
C ALA A 90 -8.68 -10.97 14.28
N PRO A 91 -8.12 -9.99 15.01
CA PRO A 91 -8.31 -8.55 14.87
C PRO A 91 -7.68 -7.98 13.59
N TRP A 92 -8.33 -6.94 13.06
CA TRP A 92 -7.88 -6.18 11.91
C TRP A 92 -7.29 -4.85 12.38
N PHE A 93 -6.00 -4.65 12.16
CA PHE A 93 -5.29 -3.43 12.51
C PHE A 93 -5.13 -2.55 11.28
N ARG A 94 -5.62 -1.31 11.34
CA ARG A 94 -5.38 -0.32 10.29
C ARG A 94 -3.97 0.25 10.43
N LEU A 95 -3.19 0.17 9.35
CA LEU A 95 -1.77 0.55 9.36
C LEU A 95 -1.48 1.90 8.69
N ALA A 96 -2.22 2.25 7.64
CA ALA A 96 -1.97 3.48 6.89
C ALA A 96 -3.10 4.49 7.12
N VAL A 97 -2.85 5.49 7.97
CA VAL A 97 -3.63 6.73 8.07
C VAL A 97 -2.69 7.91 7.81
N ARG A 98 -2.21 8.03 6.56
CA ARG A 98 -1.60 9.23 5.94
C ARG A 98 -0.38 9.88 6.62
N HIS A 99 0.04 9.47 7.80
CA HIS A 99 1.04 10.18 8.61
C HIS A 99 1.97 9.28 9.42
N ASP A 100 1.49 8.17 9.97
CA ASP A 100 2.35 7.24 10.70
C ASP A 100 2.97 6.26 9.70
N GLY A 101 4.28 6.40 9.50
CA GLY A 101 5.03 5.48 8.64
C GLY A 101 4.77 4.03 9.03
N PHE A 102 4.56 3.17 8.03
CA PHE A 102 4.43 1.73 8.22
C PHE A 102 5.61 1.02 7.56
N ARG A 103 5.84 -0.24 7.97
CA ARG A 103 6.75 -1.16 7.28
C ARG A 103 5.96 -2.40 6.91
N LEU A 104 5.98 -2.77 5.64
CA LEU A 104 5.38 -4.02 5.19
C LEU A 104 6.28 -5.18 5.61
N SER A 105 5.67 -6.22 6.17
CA SER A 105 6.31 -7.52 6.30
C SER A 105 5.61 -8.53 5.40
N TYR A 106 6.40 -9.33 4.71
CA TYR A 106 5.92 -10.35 3.79
C TYR A 106 6.07 -11.70 4.48
N ARG A 107 4.95 -12.38 4.70
CA ARG A 107 4.93 -13.72 5.25
C ARG A 107 4.67 -14.69 4.09
N PRO A 108 5.45 -15.78 3.97
CA PRO A 108 5.05 -16.88 3.11
C PRO A 108 3.77 -17.52 3.66
N PHE A 109 2.95 -18.06 2.75
CA PHE A 109 1.76 -18.85 3.09
C PHE A 109 2.15 -20.24 3.57
#